data_AF-A0AAE3R0Y3-F1
#
_entry.id   AF-A0AAE3R0Y3-F1
#
_cell.length_a   1.000
_cell.length_b   1.000
_cell.length_c   1.000
_cell.angle_alpha   90.00
_cell.angle_beta   90.00
_cell.angle_gamma   90.00
#
_symmetry.space_group_name_H-M   'P 1'
#
loop_
_entity.id
_entity.type
_entity.pdbx_description
1 polymer ?
#
loop_
_entity_poly.entity_id
_entity_poly.type
_entity_poly.pdbx_seq_one_letter_code
_entity_poly.pdbx_strand_id
1 'polypeptide(L)'
;MIELETAEQRRNGIRLLLTESLKQGAPFDYLILDGCLDLTTDMNDSKDAVLVVRWIRKLASEFNLAIICTLHPNKNTSTAAGHFGSFLHRYSRAFLLLQTMEQADGMRQLTSDFDLGKLSHSHHPVEKYFNWDTEKDFFMPADYHTPIQTEQPKAGQVQLSDIIKKAFTKLMSTQASSMALKKVVLEISHENESKVKRMLSDAVEFGYIRLEGDRRNATYHLSS
;
A
#
# COMPACT_ATOMS: atom_id res chain seq x y z
N MET A 1 -27.64 14.74 -30.95
CA MET A 1 -26.62 14.14 -30.07
C MET A 1 -25.28 14.65 -30.56
N ILE A 2 -24.44 15.25 -29.72
CA ILE A 2 -23.08 15.61 -30.16
C ILE A 2 -22.30 14.30 -30.17
N GLU A 3 -21.83 13.87 -31.34
CA GLU A 3 -20.92 12.74 -31.47
C GLU A 3 -19.56 13.14 -30.88
N LEU A 4 -19.10 12.37 -29.88
CA LEU A 4 -17.86 12.61 -29.13
C LEU A 4 -16.77 11.60 -29.55
N GLU A 5 -16.62 11.41 -30.85
CA GLU A 5 -15.74 10.39 -31.44
C GLU A 5 -14.26 10.75 -31.34
N THR A 6 -13.95 12.05 -31.37
CA THR A 6 -12.57 12.56 -31.31
C THR A 6 -12.24 13.20 -29.96
N ALA A 7 -10.96 13.22 -29.61
CA ALA A 7 -10.46 13.94 -28.44
C ALA A 7 -10.83 15.43 -28.44
N GLU A 8 -10.85 16.06 -29.62
CA GLU A 8 -11.26 17.45 -29.78
C GLU A 8 -12.76 17.66 -29.50
N GLN A 9 -13.62 16.80 -30.05
CA GLN A 9 -15.06 16.86 -29.78
C GLN A 9 -15.35 16.66 -28.29
N ARG A 10 -14.65 15.73 -27.62
CA ARG A 10 -14.75 15.52 -26.16
C ARG A 10 -14.39 16.79 -25.37
N ARG A 11 -13.26 17.42 -25.70
CA ARG A 11 -12.85 18.70 -25.07
C ARG A 11 -13.87 19.81 -25.32
N ASN A 12 -14.39 19.92 -26.54
CA ASN A 12 -15.39 20.92 -26.90
C ASN A 12 -16.72 20.68 -26.16
N GLY A 13 -17.15 19.42 -26.04
CA GLY A 13 -18.34 19.03 -25.29
C GLY A 13 -18.23 19.40 -23.80
N ILE A 14 -17.10 19.09 -23.15
CA ILE A 14 -16.84 19.49 -21.76
C ILE A 14 -16.93 21.01 -21.62
N ARG A 15 -16.25 21.77 -22.49
CA ARG A 15 -16.26 23.24 -22.42
C ARG A 15 -17.66 23.81 -22.62
N LEU A 16 -18.44 23.26 -23.54
CA LEU A 16 -19.82 23.67 -23.77
C LEU A 16 -20.66 23.46 -22.51
N LEU A 17 -20.60 22.28 -21.90
CA LEU A 17 -21.33 21.96 -20.66
C LEU A 17 -21.00 22.93 -19.53
N LEU A 18 -19.71 23.18 -19.29
CA LEU A 18 -19.27 24.13 -18.26
C LEU A 18 -19.73 25.57 -18.54
N THR A 19 -19.68 25.98 -19.81
CA THR A 19 -20.09 27.33 -20.23
C THR A 19 -21.60 27.54 -20.07
N GLU A 20 -22.42 26.56 -20.44
CA GLU A 20 -23.87 26.66 -20.32
C GLU A 20 -24.31 26.64 -18.85
N SER A 21 -23.72 25.78 -18.02
CA SER A 21 -23.95 25.75 -16.58
C SER A 21 -23.61 27.10 -15.91
N LEU A 22 -22.49 27.71 -16.30
CA LEU A 22 -22.11 29.04 -15.81
C LEU A 22 -23.11 30.13 -16.25
N LYS A 23 -23.54 30.14 -17.51
CA LYS A 23 -24.53 31.11 -18.03
C LYS A 23 -25.89 30.98 -17.34
N GLN A 24 -26.27 29.77 -16.95
CA GLN A 24 -27.52 29.49 -16.24
C GLN A 24 -27.44 29.88 -14.75
N GLY A 25 -26.29 30.36 -14.26
CA GLY A 25 -26.09 30.71 -12.86
C GLY A 25 -25.98 29.49 -11.94
N ALA A 26 -25.70 28.31 -12.49
CA ALA A 26 -25.56 27.06 -11.76
C ALA A 26 -24.20 26.41 -12.08
N PRO A 27 -23.05 27.08 -11.77
CA PRO A 27 -21.72 26.56 -12.07
C PRO A 27 -21.46 25.27 -11.28
N PHE A 28 -20.70 24.36 -11.88
CA PHE A 28 -20.19 23.20 -11.16
C PHE A 28 -19.01 23.59 -10.25
N ASP A 29 -18.84 22.85 -9.15
CA ASP A 29 -17.67 22.97 -8.27
C ASP A 29 -16.60 21.89 -8.58
N TYR A 30 -17.04 20.75 -9.12
CA TYR A 30 -16.21 19.58 -9.38
C TYR A 30 -16.40 19.06 -10.81
N LEU A 31 -15.32 18.59 -11.41
CA LEU A 31 -15.33 17.86 -12.68
C LEU A 31 -14.53 16.57 -12.52
N ILE A 32 -15.19 15.43 -12.72
CA ILE A 32 -14.54 14.12 -12.75
C ILE A 32 -14.36 13.71 -14.21
N LEU A 33 -13.11 13.48 -14.59
CA LEU A 33 -12.71 13.00 -15.91
C LEU A 33 -12.29 11.53 -15.78
N ASP A 34 -13.25 10.64 -16.00
CA ASP A 34 -12.97 9.21 -16.04
C ASP A 34 -12.34 8.82 -17.38
N GLY A 35 -11.07 8.42 -17.37
CA GLY A 35 -10.29 8.18 -18.59
C GLY A 35 -9.77 9.46 -19.23
N CYS A 36 -9.03 10.29 -18.48
CA CYS A 36 -8.54 11.58 -18.99
C CYS A 36 -7.57 11.49 -20.19
N LEU A 37 -7.04 10.30 -20.49
CA LEU A 37 -6.25 10.02 -21.69
C LEU A 37 -7.06 10.20 -22.98
N ASP A 38 -8.37 9.97 -22.94
CA ASP A 38 -9.24 10.12 -24.11
C ASP A 38 -9.38 11.57 -24.59
N LEU A 39 -8.87 12.52 -23.79
CA LEU A 39 -8.78 13.93 -24.14
C LEU A 39 -7.51 14.25 -24.94
N THR A 40 -6.64 13.27 -25.15
CA THR A 40 -5.40 13.38 -25.93
C THR A 40 -5.59 12.75 -27.31
N THR A 41 -4.92 13.31 -28.31
CA THR A 41 -4.83 12.71 -29.64
C THR A 41 -3.73 11.66 -29.65
N ASP A 42 -2.59 11.97 -29.02
CA ASP A 42 -1.49 11.03 -28.81
C ASP A 42 -0.82 11.33 -27.46
N MET A 43 -0.95 10.41 -26.50
CA MET A 43 -0.37 10.55 -25.16
C MET A 43 1.17 10.58 -25.15
N ASN A 44 1.80 10.09 -26.21
CA ASN A 44 3.25 10.05 -26.39
C ASN A 44 3.78 11.24 -27.19
N ASP A 45 2.92 12.06 -27.81
CA ASP A 45 3.36 13.33 -28.38
C ASP A 45 3.47 14.38 -27.28
N SER A 46 4.68 14.86 -27.05
CA SER A 46 4.95 15.82 -25.96
C SER A 46 4.20 17.14 -26.12
N LYS A 47 3.91 17.59 -27.37
CA LYS A 47 3.23 18.85 -27.61
C LYS A 47 1.73 18.71 -27.31
N ASP A 48 1.09 17.68 -27.85
CA ASP A 48 -0.31 17.34 -27.57
C ASP A 48 -0.53 17.15 -26.06
N ALA A 49 0.33 16.35 -25.41
CA ALA A 49 0.28 16.13 -23.98
C ALA A 49 0.33 17.43 -23.16
N VAL A 50 1.28 18.33 -23.46
CA VAL A 50 1.39 19.64 -22.78
C VAL A 50 0.17 20.50 -23.04
N LEU A 51 -0.34 20.53 -24.27
CA LEU A 51 -1.51 21.32 -24.64
C LEU A 51 -2.75 20.87 -23.89
N VAL A 52 -3.01 19.56 -23.82
CA VAL A 52 -4.17 19.02 -23.11
C VAL A 52 -4.06 19.26 -21.60
N VAL A 53 -2.89 19.03 -20.98
CA VAL A 53 -2.72 19.31 -19.54
C VAL A 53 -2.88 20.80 -19.23
N ARG A 54 -2.38 21.69 -20.09
CA ARG A 54 -2.60 23.14 -19.95
C ARG A 54 -4.08 23.51 -20.13
N TRP A 55 -4.77 22.86 -21.05
CA TRP A 55 -6.20 23.04 -21.25
C TRP A 55 -7.00 22.63 -20.01
N ILE A 56 -6.70 21.47 -19.39
CA ILE A 56 -7.32 21.03 -18.12
C ILE A 56 -7.08 22.08 -17.02
N ARG A 57 -5.83 22.57 -16.88
CA ARG A 57 -5.51 23.62 -15.89
C ARG A 57 -6.26 24.93 -16.16
N LYS A 58 -6.41 25.29 -17.43
CA LYS A 58 -7.18 26.48 -17.81
C LYS A 58 -8.64 26.33 -17.39
N LEU A 59 -9.26 25.16 -17.59
CA LEU A 59 -10.62 24.91 -17.11
C LEU A 59 -10.74 25.10 -15.60
N ALA A 60 -9.81 24.53 -14.82
CA ALA A 60 -9.82 24.66 -13.37
C ALA A 60 -9.80 26.13 -12.92
N SER A 61 -8.97 26.97 -13.58
CA SER A 61 -8.87 28.39 -13.26
C SER A 61 -10.03 29.22 -13.81
N GLU A 62 -10.52 28.92 -15.01
CA GLU A 62 -11.54 29.71 -15.71
C GLU A 62 -12.93 29.49 -15.10
N PHE A 63 -13.22 28.27 -14.67
CA PHE A 63 -14.52 27.88 -14.10
C PHE A 63 -14.47 27.70 -12.57
N ASN A 64 -13.34 27.96 -11.92
CA ASN A 64 -13.13 27.74 -10.49
C ASN A 64 -13.48 26.30 -10.04
N LEU A 65 -12.96 25.30 -10.76
CA LEU A 65 -13.28 23.88 -10.57
C LEU A 65 -12.16 23.11 -9.87
N ALA A 66 -12.55 22.19 -9.01
CA ALA A 66 -11.71 21.05 -8.65
C ALA A 66 -11.86 19.94 -9.71
N ILE A 67 -10.75 19.60 -10.38
CA ILE A 67 -10.74 18.57 -11.42
C ILE A 67 -10.08 17.30 -10.90
N ILE A 68 -10.77 16.18 -11.01
CA ILE A 68 -10.29 14.85 -10.65
C ILE A 68 -10.17 14.05 -11.94
N CYS A 69 -8.97 13.53 -12.22
CA CYS A 69 -8.70 12.73 -13.40
C CYS A 69 -8.39 11.29 -13.00
N THR A 70 -8.95 10.31 -13.69
CA THR A 70 -8.49 8.91 -13.59
C THR A 70 -7.54 8.60 -14.74
N LEU A 71 -6.50 7.82 -14.45
CA LEU A 71 -5.51 7.35 -15.41
C LEU A 71 -5.05 5.96 -14.98
N HIS A 72 -4.99 5.03 -15.93
CA HIS A 72 -4.41 3.72 -15.67
C HIS A 72 -2.87 3.82 -15.62
N PRO A 73 -2.21 3.14 -14.67
CA PRO A 73 -0.76 3.00 -14.71
C PRO A 73 -0.35 2.24 -15.97
N ASN A 74 0.88 2.48 -16.44
CA ASN A 74 1.46 1.68 -17.51
C ASN A 74 1.56 0.21 -17.07
N LYS A 75 1.36 -0.72 -18.01
CA LYS A 75 1.47 -2.16 -17.72
C LYS A 75 2.84 -2.45 -17.12
N ASN A 76 2.85 -3.09 -15.95
CA ASN A 76 4.05 -3.53 -15.23
C ASN A 76 4.98 -2.41 -14.73
N THR A 77 4.51 -1.16 -14.62
CA THR A 77 5.32 -0.08 -14.03
C THR A 77 4.53 0.77 -13.05
N SER A 78 5.23 1.39 -12.10
CA SER A 78 4.73 2.46 -11.25
C SER A 78 4.71 3.83 -11.95
N THR A 79 4.98 3.86 -13.27
CA THR A 79 5.14 5.11 -14.03
C THR A 79 3.82 5.55 -14.69
N ALA A 80 3.63 6.88 -14.78
CA ALA A 80 2.46 7.46 -15.42
C ALA A 80 2.51 7.24 -16.94
N ALA A 81 1.35 7.08 -17.57
CA ALA A 81 1.22 6.76 -18.98
C ALA A 81 1.75 7.89 -19.89
N GLY A 82 2.82 7.61 -20.64
CA GLY A 82 3.39 8.50 -21.64
C GLY A 82 3.87 9.86 -21.13
N HIS A 83 4.04 10.80 -22.06
CA HIS A 83 4.34 12.19 -21.73
C HIS A 83 3.16 12.85 -21.01
N PHE A 84 1.92 12.53 -21.42
CA PHE A 84 0.72 13.07 -20.79
C PHE A 84 0.66 12.81 -19.29
N GLY A 85 0.82 11.56 -18.85
CA GLY A 85 0.81 11.20 -17.43
C GLY A 85 1.92 11.90 -16.64
N SER A 86 3.11 12.04 -17.24
CA SER A 86 4.23 12.76 -16.63
C SER A 86 3.94 14.25 -16.44
N PHE A 87 3.34 14.91 -17.44
CA PHE A 87 2.92 16.30 -17.32
C PHE A 87 1.77 16.46 -16.32
N LEU A 88 0.79 15.54 -16.32
CA LEU A 88 -0.30 15.53 -15.37
C LEU A 88 0.24 15.46 -13.93
N HIS A 89 1.10 14.49 -13.63
CA HIS A 89 1.76 14.37 -12.32
C HIS A 89 2.50 15.66 -11.91
N ARG A 90 3.27 16.28 -12.82
CA ARG A 90 3.99 17.53 -12.54
C ARG A 90 3.04 18.65 -12.11
N TYR A 91 1.88 18.75 -12.75
CA TYR A 91 0.96 19.87 -12.59
C TYR A 91 -0.18 19.63 -11.61
N SER A 92 -0.45 18.38 -11.23
CA SER A 92 -1.46 18.03 -10.24
C SER A 92 -1.06 18.43 -8.83
N ARG A 93 -2.05 18.76 -8.00
CA ARG A 93 -1.86 19.04 -6.56
C ARG A 93 -1.77 17.78 -5.71
N ALA A 94 -2.45 16.72 -6.15
CA ALA A 94 -2.39 15.41 -5.54
C ALA A 94 -2.31 14.35 -6.65
N PHE A 95 -1.62 13.26 -6.37
CA PHE A 95 -1.53 12.09 -7.24
C PHE A 95 -1.61 10.86 -6.34
N LEU A 96 -2.70 10.11 -6.48
CA LEU A 96 -3.10 9.02 -5.58
C LEU A 96 -3.28 7.73 -6.40
N LEU A 97 -2.96 6.60 -5.78
CA LEU A 97 -3.14 5.28 -6.32
C LEU A 97 -4.33 4.62 -5.63
N LEU A 98 -5.27 4.09 -6.44
CA LEU A 98 -6.30 3.17 -5.96
C LEU A 98 -5.89 1.75 -6.33
N GLN A 99 -5.73 0.88 -5.34
CA GLN A 99 -5.30 -0.51 -5.54
C GLN A 99 -6.15 -1.51 -4.75
N THR A 100 -6.12 -2.77 -5.17
CA THR A 100 -6.70 -3.88 -4.40
C THR A 100 -5.69 -4.36 -3.37
N MET A 101 -6.15 -4.62 -2.14
CA MET A 101 -5.30 -5.18 -1.09
C MET A 101 -5.15 -6.69 -1.29
N GLU A 102 -3.91 -7.20 -1.34
CA GLU A 102 -3.68 -8.65 -1.47
C GLU A 102 -4.03 -9.40 -0.18
N GLN A 103 -3.81 -8.76 0.98
CA GLN A 103 -3.99 -9.35 2.30
C GLN A 103 -5.44 -9.25 2.81
N ALA A 104 -6.32 -8.55 2.08
CA ALA A 104 -7.72 -8.36 2.44
C ALA A 104 -8.60 -8.44 1.20
N ASP A 105 -9.24 -9.58 1.00
CA ASP A 105 -10.10 -9.83 -0.16
C ASP A 105 -11.22 -8.78 -0.27
N GLY A 106 -11.48 -8.33 -1.50
CA GLY A 106 -12.46 -7.28 -1.78
C GLY A 106 -12.08 -5.86 -1.33
N MET A 107 -11.04 -5.69 -0.51
CA MET A 107 -10.64 -4.37 -0.01
C MET A 107 -9.89 -3.56 -1.05
N ARG A 108 -10.14 -2.26 -1.05
CA ARG A 108 -9.45 -1.26 -1.86
C ARG A 108 -8.72 -0.28 -0.96
N GLN A 109 -7.53 0.13 -1.37
CA GLN A 109 -6.73 1.14 -0.71
C GLN A 109 -6.54 2.33 -1.64
N LEU A 110 -6.82 3.54 -1.14
CA LEU A 110 -6.40 4.80 -1.74
C LEU A 110 -5.17 5.29 -0.99
N THR A 111 -4.04 5.38 -1.70
CA THR A 111 -2.76 5.74 -1.10
C THR A 111 -2.02 6.82 -1.88
N SER A 112 -1.24 7.64 -1.19
CA SER A 112 -0.19 8.47 -1.81
C SER A 112 1.21 7.90 -1.58
N ASP A 113 1.34 6.71 -1.01
CA ASP A 113 2.61 6.05 -0.74
C ASP A 113 2.98 5.10 -1.89
N PHE A 114 3.52 5.70 -2.96
CA PHE A 114 4.06 5.01 -4.13
C PHE A 114 4.98 5.97 -4.90
N ASP A 115 5.73 5.48 -5.90
CA ASP A 115 6.78 6.25 -6.60
C ASP A 115 6.32 7.59 -7.19
N LEU A 116 5.05 7.70 -7.60
CA LEU A 116 4.45 8.93 -8.13
C LEU A 116 3.46 9.58 -7.18
N GLY A 117 3.44 9.13 -5.93
CA GLY A 117 2.65 9.71 -4.86
C GLY A 117 2.98 11.17 -4.67
N LYS A 118 1.94 12.02 -4.66
CA LYS A 118 2.13 13.46 -4.54
C LYS A 118 1.04 14.10 -3.71
N LEU A 119 1.45 14.99 -2.81
CA LEU A 119 0.59 15.90 -2.06
C LEU A 119 1.28 17.26 -1.97
N SER A 120 0.70 18.31 -2.56
CA SER A 120 1.36 19.64 -2.59
C SER A 120 1.44 20.35 -1.23
N HIS A 121 0.64 19.95 -0.24
CA HIS A 121 0.49 20.66 1.04
C HIS A 121 0.59 19.74 2.27
N SER A 122 1.09 18.50 2.09
CA SER A 122 1.28 17.55 3.19
C SER A 122 2.46 16.64 2.86
N HIS A 123 3.24 16.29 3.88
CA HIS A 123 4.25 15.24 3.79
C HIS A 123 3.77 13.91 4.37
N HIS A 124 2.64 13.91 5.07
CA HIS A 124 2.04 12.68 5.59
C HIS A 124 1.29 11.98 4.44
N PRO A 125 1.62 10.72 4.14
CA PRO A 125 0.92 9.96 3.12
C PRO A 125 -0.57 9.86 3.43
N VAL A 126 -1.39 9.90 2.38
CA VAL A 126 -2.80 9.50 2.48
C VAL A 126 -2.83 7.99 2.47
N GLU A 127 -3.57 7.41 3.41
CA GLU A 127 -3.83 5.98 3.48
C GLU A 127 -5.28 5.78 3.94
N LYS A 128 -6.13 5.31 3.04
CA LYS A 128 -7.57 5.09 3.27
C LYS A 128 -8.01 3.79 2.64
N TYR A 129 -8.94 3.11 3.30
CA TYR A 129 -9.41 1.79 2.90
C TYR A 129 -10.92 1.79 2.70
N PHE A 130 -11.36 0.96 1.76
CA PHE A 130 -12.75 0.82 1.39
C PHE A 130 -13.09 -0.64 1.11
N ASN A 131 -14.29 -1.06 1.49
CA ASN A 131 -14.84 -2.38 1.17
C ASN A 131 -16.14 -2.22 0.41
N TRP A 132 -16.45 -3.20 -0.46
CA TRP A 132 -17.75 -3.27 -1.10
C TRP A 132 -18.81 -3.63 -0.07
N ASP A 133 -19.83 -2.78 0.06
CA ASP A 133 -21.02 -3.06 0.84
C ASP A 133 -22.12 -3.54 -0.11
N THR A 134 -22.50 -4.82 0.01
CA THR A 134 -23.50 -5.45 -0.88
C THR A 134 -24.91 -4.93 -0.66
N GLU A 135 -25.23 -4.41 0.52
CA GLU A 135 -26.55 -3.84 0.82
C GLU A 135 -26.67 -2.44 0.20
N LYS A 136 -25.60 -1.65 0.26
CA LYS A 136 -25.57 -0.27 -0.24
C LYS A 136 -25.16 -0.16 -1.70
N ASP A 137 -24.71 -1.26 -2.31
CA ASP A 137 -24.24 -1.33 -3.70
C ASP A 137 -23.12 -0.30 -3.99
N PHE A 138 -22.25 -0.08 -3.01
CA PHE A 138 -21.19 0.94 -3.09
C PHE A 138 -20.00 0.62 -2.18
N PHE A 139 -18.84 1.22 -2.48
CA PHE A 139 -17.67 1.15 -1.62
C PHE A 139 -17.83 2.03 -0.38
N MET A 140 -17.80 1.42 0.81
CA MET A 140 -17.87 2.11 2.08
C MET A 140 -16.49 2.23 2.73
N PRO A 141 -16.19 3.33 3.44
CA PRO A 141 -14.97 3.44 4.23
C PRO A 141 -14.85 2.25 5.18
N ALA A 142 -13.66 1.67 5.24
CA ALA A 142 -13.34 0.56 6.11
C ALA A 142 -12.10 0.92 6.93
N ASP A 143 -12.05 0.41 8.16
CA ASP A 143 -10.80 0.37 8.90
C ASP A 143 -9.99 -0.83 8.43
N TYR A 144 -8.73 -0.59 8.07
CA TYR A 144 -7.77 -1.65 7.93
C TYR A 144 -6.93 -1.66 9.20
N HIS A 145 -7.23 -2.62 10.07
CA HIS A 145 -6.24 -3.06 11.03
C HIS A 145 -5.35 -4.02 10.28
N THR A 146 -4.08 -3.67 10.07
CA THR A 146 -3.07 -4.66 9.74
C THR A 146 -3.29 -5.79 10.75
N PRO A 147 -3.66 -7.01 10.32
CA PRO A 147 -3.50 -8.14 11.21
C PRO A 147 -2.06 -8.02 11.68
N ILE A 148 -1.82 -7.96 12.99
CA ILE A 148 -0.44 -7.98 13.52
C ILE A 148 0.25 -9.02 12.67
N GLN A 149 1.26 -8.61 11.89
CA GLN A 149 2.05 -9.58 11.17
C GLN A 149 2.70 -10.39 12.29
N THR A 150 2.11 -11.52 12.65
CA THR A 150 2.92 -12.66 13.00
C THR A 150 3.68 -12.89 11.72
N GLU A 151 4.87 -12.27 11.61
CA GLU A 151 5.81 -12.57 10.54
C GLU A 151 5.75 -14.09 10.38
N GLN A 152 5.32 -14.58 9.22
CA GLN A 152 5.41 -16.01 9.00
C GLN A 152 6.90 -16.34 9.16
N PRO A 153 7.27 -17.15 10.16
CA PRO A 153 8.67 -17.30 10.52
C PRO A 153 9.42 -17.78 9.29
N LYS A 154 10.54 -17.13 8.96
CA LYS A 154 11.43 -17.58 7.86
C LYS A 154 11.72 -19.07 8.08
N ALA A 155 11.94 -19.87 7.04
CA ALA A 155 12.09 -21.32 7.18
C ALA A 155 13.09 -21.77 8.29
N GLY A 156 14.14 -20.98 8.56
CA GLY A 156 15.07 -21.21 9.68
C GLY A 156 14.51 -20.89 11.09
N GLN A 157 13.58 -19.94 11.22
CA GLN A 157 12.86 -19.64 12.46
C GLN A 157 11.83 -20.73 12.81
N VAL A 158 11.15 -21.31 11.81
CA VAL A 158 10.26 -22.49 12.00
C VAL A 158 11.05 -23.65 12.61
N GLN A 159 12.23 -23.93 12.05
CA GLN A 159 13.12 -24.99 12.54
C GLN A 159 13.62 -24.74 13.97
N LEU A 160 13.93 -23.49 14.32
CA LEU A 160 14.37 -23.14 15.67
C LEU A 160 13.24 -23.31 16.70
N SER A 161 12.03 -22.83 16.41
CA SER A 161 10.85 -23.02 17.28
C SER A 161 10.60 -24.50 17.56
N ASP A 162 10.69 -25.37 16.53
CA ASP A 162 10.48 -26.81 16.70
C ASP A 162 11.53 -27.47 17.58
N ILE A 163 12.79 -27.07 17.44
CA ILE A 163 13.89 -27.57 18.27
C ILE A 163 13.67 -27.15 19.73
N ILE A 164 13.27 -25.90 19.98
CA ILE A 164 12.98 -25.39 21.32
C ILE A 164 11.79 -26.14 21.93
N LYS A 165 10.66 -26.30 21.21
CA LYS A 165 9.50 -27.04 21.69
C LYS A 165 9.86 -28.50 22.02
N LYS A 166 10.58 -29.19 21.14
CA LYS A 166 11.06 -30.56 21.38
C LYS A 166 11.96 -30.64 22.61
N ALA A 167 12.81 -29.63 22.85
CA ALA A 167 13.68 -29.59 24.03
C ALA A 167 12.88 -29.50 25.34
N PHE A 168 11.90 -28.60 25.42
CA PHE A 168 11.05 -28.46 26.61
C PHE A 168 10.11 -29.68 26.78
N THR A 169 9.61 -30.28 25.70
CA THR A 169 8.88 -31.56 25.76
C THR A 169 9.76 -32.67 26.32
N LYS A 170 11.02 -32.79 25.88
CA LYS A 170 11.95 -33.82 26.39
C LYS A 170 12.33 -33.58 27.86
N LEU A 171 12.35 -32.32 28.30
CA LEU A 171 12.56 -31.93 29.70
C LEU A 171 11.30 -32.11 30.58
N MET A 172 10.14 -32.38 29.97
CA MET A 172 8.84 -32.50 30.67
C MET A 172 8.52 -31.30 31.58
N SER A 173 8.93 -30.11 31.15
CA SER A 173 8.83 -28.87 31.93
C SER A 173 8.66 -27.69 30.98
N THR A 174 8.06 -26.60 31.45
CA THR A 174 7.99 -25.31 30.76
C THR A 174 9.10 -24.35 31.19
N GLN A 175 9.96 -24.77 32.12
CA GLN A 175 11.11 -24.01 32.60
C GLN A 175 12.36 -24.90 32.71
N ALA A 176 13.54 -24.34 32.43
CA ALA A 176 14.80 -25.07 32.45
C ALA A 176 15.98 -24.17 32.78
N SER A 177 16.96 -24.70 33.52
CA SER A 177 18.23 -23.99 33.72
C SER A 177 19.01 -23.89 32.41
N SER A 178 19.88 -22.89 32.29
CA SER A 178 20.74 -22.73 31.11
C SER A 178 21.55 -23.99 30.78
N MET A 179 22.01 -24.74 31.79
CA MET A 179 22.80 -25.95 31.59
C MET A 179 21.94 -27.10 31.06
N ALA A 180 20.74 -27.30 31.64
CA ALA A 180 19.83 -28.36 31.22
C ALA A 180 19.31 -28.12 29.79
N LEU A 181 18.90 -26.88 29.49
CA LEU A 181 18.39 -26.53 28.17
C LEU A 181 19.48 -26.63 27.09
N LYS A 182 20.68 -26.10 27.35
CA LYS A 182 21.81 -26.19 26.40
C LYS A 182 22.16 -27.65 26.06
N LYS A 183 22.17 -28.54 27.06
CA LYS A 183 22.46 -29.97 26.85
C LYS A 183 21.43 -30.62 25.93
N VAL A 184 20.14 -30.39 26.20
CA VAL A 184 19.07 -31.00 25.40
C VAL A 184 19.01 -30.44 23.98
N VAL A 185 19.21 -29.13 23.81
CA VAL A 185 19.25 -28.52 22.47
C VAL A 185 20.43 -29.04 21.66
N LEU A 186 21.60 -29.23 22.29
CA LEU A 186 22.78 -29.81 21.64
C LEU A 186 22.54 -31.25 21.17
N GLU A 187 21.81 -32.05 21.94
CA GLU A 187 21.41 -33.41 21.57
C GLU A 187 20.41 -33.43 20.40
N ILE A 188 19.48 -32.47 20.33
CA ILE A 188 18.39 -32.44 19.33
C ILE A 188 18.85 -31.82 18.00
N SER A 189 19.69 -30.77 18.05
CA SER A 189 20.11 -30.05 16.85
C SER A 189 21.31 -30.68 16.15
N HIS A 190 22.09 -31.51 16.86
CA HIS A 190 23.38 -32.04 16.40
C HIS A 190 24.42 -30.95 16.03
N GLU A 191 24.28 -29.76 16.62
CA GLU A 191 25.16 -28.61 16.38
C GLU A 191 26.23 -28.48 17.47
N ASN A 192 27.28 -27.69 17.19
CA ASN A 192 28.31 -27.40 18.17
C ASN A 192 27.86 -26.37 19.23
N GLU A 193 28.60 -26.30 20.35
CA GLU A 193 28.24 -25.44 21.49
C GLU A 193 28.11 -23.95 21.14
N SER A 194 28.99 -23.44 20.26
CA SER A 194 28.97 -22.04 19.82
C SER A 194 27.69 -21.71 19.07
N LYS A 195 27.24 -22.62 18.21
CA LYS A 195 26.02 -22.46 17.42
C LYS A 195 24.77 -22.64 18.27
N VAL A 196 24.76 -23.59 19.22
CA VAL A 196 23.67 -23.73 20.20
C VAL A 196 23.52 -22.47 21.07
N LYS A 197 24.63 -21.85 21.50
CA LYS A 197 24.57 -20.59 22.26
C LYS A 197 23.90 -19.48 21.46
N ARG A 198 24.21 -19.38 20.16
CA ARG A 198 23.55 -18.44 19.25
C ARG A 198 22.07 -18.77 19.09
N MET A 199 21.72 -20.04 18.85
CA MET A 199 20.31 -20.47 18.74
C MET A 199 19.47 -20.12 19.96
N LEU A 200 20.02 -20.23 21.18
CA LEU A 200 19.32 -19.83 22.40
C LEU A 200 19.17 -18.31 22.51
N SER A 201 20.17 -17.54 22.07
CA SER A 201 20.07 -16.08 21.97
C SER A 201 18.98 -15.67 20.98
N ASP A 202 19.01 -16.26 19.78
CA ASP A 202 18.03 -16.03 18.73
C ASP A 202 16.62 -16.44 19.20
N ALA A 203 16.48 -17.52 19.95
CA ALA A 203 15.19 -17.96 20.51
C ALA A 203 14.63 -17.02 21.58
N VAL A 204 15.49 -16.33 22.34
CA VAL A 204 15.07 -15.25 23.25
C VAL A 204 14.66 -14.02 22.45
N GLU A 205 15.46 -13.63 21.46
CA GLU A 205 15.19 -12.48 20.58
C GLU A 205 13.87 -12.63 19.82
N PHE A 206 13.59 -13.83 19.29
CA PHE A 206 12.34 -14.16 18.60
C PHE A 206 11.18 -14.50 19.54
N GLY A 207 11.40 -14.46 20.86
CA GLY A 207 10.34 -14.64 21.85
C GLY A 207 9.84 -16.06 22.05
N TYR A 208 10.52 -17.10 21.54
CA TYR A 208 10.17 -18.50 21.79
C TYR A 208 10.43 -18.93 23.24
N ILE A 209 11.44 -18.32 23.86
CA ILE A 209 11.77 -18.52 25.28
C ILE A 209 12.05 -17.17 25.94
N ARG A 210 11.81 -17.09 27.24
CA ARG A 210 12.12 -15.92 28.07
C ARG A 210 13.21 -16.29 29.07
N LEU A 211 14.12 -15.35 29.33
CA LEU A 211 15.17 -15.50 30.32
C LEU A 211 14.78 -14.76 31.60
N GLU A 212 14.79 -15.46 32.74
CA GLU A 212 14.56 -14.89 34.06
C GLU A 212 15.79 -15.07 34.94
N GLY A 213 16.25 -13.99 35.59
CA GLY A 213 17.40 -13.98 36.50
C GLY A 213 18.69 -13.39 35.91
N ASP A 214 19.69 -13.20 36.78
CA ASP A 214 20.98 -12.59 36.44
C ASP A 214 22.03 -13.65 36.00
N ARG A 215 23.14 -13.22 35.38
CA ARG A 215 24.13 -14.01 34.60
C ARG A 215 24.63 -15.34 35.22
N ARG A 216 24.42 -15.60 36.51
CA ARG A 216 24.83 -16.84 37.19
C ARG A 216 23.68 -17.85 37.44
N ASN A 217 22.42 -17.41 37.50
CA ASN A 217 21.24 -18.24 37.82
C ASN A 217 20.10 -18.04 36.81
N ALA A 218 20.44 -18.01 35.52
CA ALA A 218 19.45 -17.74 34.48
C ALA A 218 18.58 -18.98 34.19
N THR A 219 17.26 -18.81 34.30
CA THR A 219 16.25 -19.82 34.00
C THR A 219 15.50 -19.43 32.74
N TYR A 220 15.37 -20.37 31.81
CA TYR A 220 14.63 -20.18 30.57
C TYR A 220 13.21 -20.71 30.73
N HIS A 221 12.23 -19.93 30.30
CA HIS A 221 10.82 -20.27 30.30
C HIS A 221 10.32 -20.38 28.86
N LEU A 222 9.62 -21.45 28.51
CA LEU A 222 8.96 -21.58 27.21
C LEU A 222 7.82 -20.56 27.12
N SER A 223 7.82 -19.73 26.08
CA SER A 223 6.69 -18.83 25.82
C SER A 223 5.49 -19.64 25.36
N SER A 224 4.31 -19.32 25.93
CA SER A 224 3.00 -19.85 25.52
C SER A 224 2.59 -19.34 24.14
#